data_AF-A0A9N9VF71-F1
#
_entry.id   AF-A0A9N9VF71-F1
#
_cell.length_a   1.000
_cell.length_b   1.000
_cell.length_c   1.000
_cell.angle_alpha   90.00
_cell.angle_beta   90.00
_cell.angle_gamma   90.00
#
_symmetry.space_group_name_H-M   'P 1'
#
loop_
_entity.id
_entity.type
_entity.pdbx_description
1 polymer ?
#
loop_
_entity_poly.entity_id
_entity_poly.type
_entity_poly.pdbx_seq_one_letter_code
_entity_poly.pdbx_strand_id
1 'polypeptide(L)'
;MAAIKQLVTSAVTTFRGKASRDWEPTDDIRLCNEIWPALVEAYPLHPDQYSHLAAFAKDQISKLRTLRPQRLGIETDIATLAEYLRTLINQPQENVIQGFQQFLQLDEESSADHNSVTRILGVLASLCLTTTIATDRDAEKADHAPVRWEKNISLQAAIDSYMERKDATEWSVSKSAIDQRLTLHNLVANYGFEVDWTSDFNEHLRIDESTKVLSIYEHKVWLYAHLRPNTECPLPRTAMEECLDTLNVLFPHHEPSTATFLKSRGRSFHLLGSCGRKSSRDLRDYPRWGRNLDQLLRVLEGPPSGIRQLLPKPKEGKLLDLVNFWIALSVAFLTGISFIFGLMAVIFAKMSYDVSVESLRLTREQYLLSLAQACSGREVPDAVRRFAMQLVSSHDMKKTIRMFDRIRTEEKENKVQQQ
;
A
#
# COMPACT_ATOMS: atom_id res chain seq x y z
N MET A 1 -15.70 -47.13 -17.12
CA MET A 1 -15.35 -46.14 -16.06
C MET A 1 -14.31 -46.66 -15.05
N ALA A 2 -14.45 -47.86 -14.47
CA ALA A 2 -13.46 -48.39 -13.50
C ALA A 2 -12.04 -48.54 -14.08
N ALA A 3 -11.91 -48.96 -15.34
CA ALA A 3 -10.61 -49.11 -16.01
C ALA A 3 -9.90 -47.77 -16.29
N ILE A 4 -10.64 -46.68 -16.50
CA ILE A 4 -10.08 -45.34 -16.73
C ILE A 4 -9.52 -44.76 -15.43
N LYS A 5 -10.21 -44.96 -14.30
CA LYS A 5 -9.68 -44.63 -12.96
C LYS A 5 -8.36 -45.36 -12.68
N GLN A 6 -8.27 -46.65 -13.01
CA GLN A 6 -7.05 -47.43 -12.78
C GLN A 6 -5.87 -46.97 -13.65
N LEU A 7 -6.13 -46.57 -14.89
CA LEU A 7 -5.10 -46.09 -15.81
C LEU A 7 -4.54 -44.72 -15.39
N VAL A 8 -5.42 -43.80 -14.96
CA VAL A 8 -5.02 -42.48 -14.43
C VAL A 8 -4.22 -42.64 -13.13
N THR A 9 -4.61 -43.56 -12.25
CA THR A 9 -3.90 -43.81 -10.98
C THR A 9 -2.50 -44.42 -11.22
N SER A 10 -2.38 -45.32 -12.20
CA SER A 10 -1.10 -45.98 -12.55
C SER A 10 -0.13 -45.07 -13.31
N ALA A 11 -0.64 -44.12 -14.10
CA ALA A 11 0.20 -43.15 -14.82
C ALA A 11 0.82 -42.14 -13.84
N VAL A 12 0.07 -41.72 -12.82
CA VAL A 12 0.54 -40.78 -11.79
C VAL A 12 1.65 -41.39 -10.91
N THR A 13 1.64 -42.70 -10.67
CA THR A 13 2.67 -43.35 -9.83
C THR A 13 4.00 -43.62 -10.54
N THR A 14 4.01 -43.70 -11.87
CA THR A 14 5.18 -44.22 -12.60
C THR A 14 6.16 -43.12 -13.05
N PHE A 15 5.78 -41.84 -12.98
CA PHE A 15 6.64 -40.70 -13.36
C PHE A 15 7.43 -40.07 -12.20
N ARG A 16 7.50 -40.75 -11.04
CA ARG A 16 8.17 -40.27 -9.81
C ARG A 16 9.66 -40.63 -9.78
N GLY A 17 10.41 -40.23 -10.83
CA GLY A 17 11.83 -40.46 -10.96
C GLY A 17 12.69 -39.39 -10.29
N LYS A 18 13.28 -39.73 -9.13
CA LYS A 18 14.51 -39.18 -8.50
C LYS A 18 14.86 -37.70 -8.82
N ALA A 19 14.18 -36.74 -8.19
CA ALA A 19 14.77 -35.50 -7.69
C ALA A 19 13.74 -34.72 -6.88
N SER A 20 14.20 -34.07 -5.81
CA SER A 20 13.47 -33.18 -4.89
C SER A 20 12.87 -33.86 -3.67
N ARG A 21 13.12 -33.21 -2.52
CA ARG A 21 12.72 -33.61 -1.17
C ARG A 21 11.25 -34.02 -1.11
N ASP A 22 10.94 -35.05 -0.32
CA ASP A 22 9.59 -35.51 -0.04
C ASP A 22 8.79 -34.42 0.71
N TRP A 23 8.26 -33.46 -0.04
CA TRP A 23 7.21 -32.57 0.45
C TRP A 23 5.89 -33.30 0.26
N GLU A 24 5.21 -33.65 1.35
CA GLU A 24 3.83 -34.07 1.24
C GLU A 24 3.01 -32.89 0.68
N PRO A 25 2.14 -33.11 -0.34
CA PRO A 25 1.31 -32.05 -0.88
C PRO A 25 0.46 -31.48 0.24
N THR A 26 0.60 -30.18 0.49
CA THR A 26 -0.27 -29.47 1.43
C THR A 26 -1.73 -29.59 0.98
N ASP A 27 -2.67 -29.48 1.92
CA ASP A 27 -4.10 -29.53 1.61
C ASP A 27 -4.51 -28.49 0.55
N ASP A 28 -3.79 -27.35 0.51
CA ASP A 28 -3.97 -26.31 -0.49
C ASP A 28 -3.66 -26.77 -1.92
N ILE A 29 -2.57 -27.53 -2.11
CA ILE A 29 -2.20 -28.08 -3.42
C ILE A 29 -3.22 -29.11 -3.85
N ARG A 30 -3.66 -29.98 -2.92
CA ARG A 30 -4.68 -31.00 -3.21
C ARG A 30 -5.99 -30.36 -3.64
N LEU A 31 -6.47 -29.37 -2.86
CA LEU A 31 -7.68 -28.61 -3.19
C LEU A 31 -7.57 -27.93 -4.56
N CYS A 32 -6.44 -27.28 -4.86
CA CYS A 32 -6.23 -26.64 -6.15
C CYS A 32 -6.24 -27.67 -7.29
N ASN A 33 -5.60 -28.82 -7.12
CA ASN A 33 -5.53 -29.87 -8.13
C ASN A 33 -6.89 -30.56 -8.38
N GLU A 34 -7.70 -30.71 -7.34
CA GLU A 34 -9.07 -31.22 -7.43
C GLU A 34 -9.96 -30.25 -8.22
N ILE A 35 -9.85 -28.94 -7.92
CA ILE A 35 -10.64 -27.93 -8.61
C ILE A 35 -10.12 -27.70 -10.02
N TRP A 36 -8.80 -27.63 -10.25
CA TRP A 36 -8.18 -27.37 -11.56
C TRP A 36 -7.19 -28.49 -11.92
N PRO A 37 -7.64 -29.57 -12.58
CA PRO A 37 -6.79 -30.71 -12.93
C PRO A 37 -5.54 -30.35 -13.75
N ALA A 38 -5.59 -29.26 -14.53
CA ALA A 38 -4.45 -28.74 -15.28
C ALA A 38 -3.22 -28.40 -14.42
N LEU A 39 -3.44 -28.11 -13.13
CA LEU A 39 -2.36 -27.84 -12.17
C LEU A 39 -1.57 -29.11 -11.80
N VAL A 40 -2.16 -30.31 -11.90
CA VAL A 40 -1.47 -31.58 -11.60
C VAL A 40 -0.29 -31.81 -12.53
N GLU A 41 -0.50 -31.51 -13.81
CA GLU A 41 0.55 -31.65 -14.82
C GLU A 41 1.60 -30.54 -14.69
N ALA A 42 1.21 -29.39 -14.13
CA ALA A 42 2.10 -28.28 -13.87
C ALA A 42 3.13 -28.65 -12.79
N TYR A 43 4.29 -29.12 -13.28
CA TYR A 43 5.60 -29.31 -12.61
C TYR A 43 5.62 -28.85 -11.14
N PRO A 44 6.11 -29.64 -10.16
CA PRO A 44 5.95 -29.35 -8.73
C PRO A 44 6.37 -27.92 -8.38
N LEU A 45 5.36 -27.05 -8.31
CA LEU A 45 5.50 -25.65 -7.99
C LEU A 45 5.63 -25.50 -6.47
N HIS A 46 6.21 -24.38 -6.04
CA HIS A 46 6.43 -24.14 -4.62
C HIS A 46 5.06 -23.98 -3.90
N PRO A 47 4.84 -24.57 -2.71
CA PRO A 47 3.55 -24.51 -2.00
C PRO A 47 2.98 -23.09 -1.86
N ASP A 48 3.83 -22.11 -1.60
CA ASP A 48 3.44 -20.69 -1.48
C ASP A 48 2.70 -20.14 -2.72
N GLN A 49 2.93 -20.71 -3.90
CA GLN A 49 2.26 -20.28 -5.14
C GLN A 49 0.79 -20.69 -5.19
N TYR A 50 0.42 -21.76 -4.47
CA TYR A 50 -0.94 -22.24 -4.37
C TYR A 50 -1.72 -21.60 -3.22
N SER A 51 -1.05 -21.05 -2.21
CA SER A 51 -1.69 -20.52 -1.01
C SER A 51 -2.81 -19.50 -1.32
N HIS A 52 -2.54 -18.54 -2.21
CA HIS A 52 -3.51 -17.50 -2.60
C HIS A 52 -4.63 -18.06 -3.48
N LEU A 53 -4.31 -18.97 -4.41
CA LEU A 53 -5.31 -19.64 -5.24
C LEU A 53 -6.23 -20.54 -4.40
N ALA A 54 -5.67 -21.23 -3.42
CA ALA A 54 -6.42 -22.04 -2.45
C ALA A 54 -7.26 -21.16 -1.52
N ALA A 55 -6.76 -19.99 -1.10
CA ALA A 55 -7.54 -19.03 -0.32
C ALA A 55 -8.75 -18.53 -1.12
N PHE A 56 -8.56 -18.17 -2.40
CA PHE A 56 -9.65 -17.84 -3.31
C PHE A 56 -10.65 -18.99 -3.46
N ALA A 57 -10.16 -20.22 -3.68
CA ALA A 57 -11.02 -21.40 -3.77
C ALA A 57 -11.86 -21.60 -2.51
N LYS A 58 -11.24 -21.52 -1.32
CA LYS A 58 -11.92 -21.65 -0.03
C LYS A 58 -12.98 -20.56 0.16
N ASP A 59 -12.70 -19.32 -0.24
CA ASP A 59 -13.69 -18.22 -0.21
C ASP A 59 -14.91 -18.53 -1.09
N GLN A 60 -14.71 -18.93 -2.35
CA GLN A 60 -15.80 -19.29 -3.26
C GLN A 60 -16.59 -20.51 -2.74
N ILE A 61 -15.89 -21.53 -2.20
CA ILE A 61 -16.52 -22.69 -1.58
C ILE A 61 -17.35 -22.29 -0.36
N SER A 62 -16.90 -21.32 0.43
CA SER A 62 -17.67 -20.79 1.55
C SER A 62 -18.97 -20.14 1.08
N LYS A 63 -18.93 -19.36 -0.02
CA LYS A 63 -20.11 -18.77 -0.66
C LYS A 63 -21.07 -19.87 -1.15
N LEU A 64 -20.56 -20.92 -1.79
CA LEU A 64 -21.38 -22.08 -2.18
C LEU A 64 -22.07 -22.74 -0.98
N ARG A 65 -21.37 -22.87 0.17
CA ARG A 65 -21.97 -23.42 1.39
C ARG A 65 -23.11 -22.56 1.93
N THR A 66 -23.01 -21.23 1.82
CA THR A 66 -24.10 -20.33 2.24
C THR A 66 -25.32 -20.37 1.32
N LEU A 67 -25.12 -20.74 0.04
CA LEU A 67 -26.18 -20.84 -0.97
C LEU A 67 -26.84 -22.22 -1.01
N ARG A 68 -26.35 -23.18 -0.21
CA ARG A 68 -26.76 -24.59 -0.30
C ARG A 68 -28.26 -24.74 -0.03
N PRO A 69 -29.05 -25.29 -0.98
CA PRO A 69 -30.39 -25.77 -0.70
C PRO A 69 -30.31 -26.78 0.45
N GLN A 70 -31.27 -26.76 1.37
CA GLN A 70 -31.32 -27.71 2.50
C GLN A 70 -31.27 -29.18 2.05
N ARG A 71 -31.61 -29.47 0.78
CA ARG A 71 -31.62 -30.80 0.17
C ARG A 71 -30.30 -31.23 -0.50
N LEU A 72 -29.34 -30.32 -0.70
CA LEU A 72 -28.07 -30.69 -1.31
C LEU A 72 -27.24 -31.47 -0.28
N GLY A 73 -27.07 -32.77 -0.52
CA GLY A 73 -26.30 -33.65 0.35
C GLY A 73 -24.94 -33.05 0.73
N ILE A 74 -24.53 -33.27 1.98
CA ILE A 74 -23.31 -32.68 2.55
C ILE A 74 -22.05 -33.10 1.78
N GLU A 75 -22.13 -34.21 1.03
CA GLU A 75 -21.00 -34.93 0.45
C GLU A 75 -20.72 -34.65 -1.03
N THR A 76 -21.53 -33.86 -1.75
CA THR A 76 -21.25 -33.63 -3.17
C THR A 76 -19.93 -32.85 -3.31
N ASP A 77 -18.93 -33.55 -3.84
CA ASP A 77 -17.59 -33.03 -4.04
C ASP A 77 -17.60 -31.88 -5.05
N ILE A 78 -17.05 -30.74 -4.67
CA ILE A 78 -16.94 -29.54 -5.51
C ILE A 78 -16.16 -29.85 -6.79
N ALA A 79 -15.18 -30.76 -6.73
CA ALA A 79 -14.44 -31.21 -7.90
C ALA A 79 -15.37 -31.88 -8.93
N THR A 80 -16.32 -32.69 -8.45
CA THR A 80 -17.31 -33.36 -9.31
C THR A 80 -18.25 -32.35 -9.97
N LEU A 81 -18.68 -31.34 -9.21
CA LEU A 81 -19.51 -30.25 -9.75
C LEU A 81 -18.75 -29.42 -10.81
N ALA A 82 -17.50 -29.05 -10.50
CA ALA A 82 -16.64 -28.31 -11.41
C ALA A 82 -16.39 -29.08 -12.71
N GLU A 83 -16.14 -30.38 -12.60
CA GLU A 83 -15.97 -31.26 -13.75
C GLU A 83 -17.25 -31.37 -14.58
N TYR A 84 -18.40 -31.56 -13.94
CA TYR A 84 -19.68 -31.59 -14.62
C TYR A 84 -19.94 -30.28 -15.38
N LEU A 85 -19.68 -29.12 -14.76
CA LEU A 85 -19.79 -27.82 -15.42
C LEU A 85 -18.90 -27.69 -16.66
N ARG A 86 -17.67 -28.20 -16.63
CA ARG A 86 -16.77 -28.19 -17.81
C ARG A 86 -17.35 -28.93 -18.99
N THR A 87 -17.96 -30.10 -18.74
CA THR A 87 -18.56 -30.91 -19.82
C THR A 87 -19.75 -30.21 -20.50
N LEU A 88 -20.40 -29.27 -19.81
CA LEU A 88 -21.59 -28.58 -20.28
C LEU A 88 -21.33 -27.15 -20.76
N ILE A 89 -20.09 -26.70 -20.84
CA ILE A 89 -19.82 -25.27 -21.02
C ILE A 89 -20.31 -24.69 -22.36
N ASN A 90 -20.39 -25.54 -23.38
CA ASN A 90 -20.87 -25.18 -24.70
C ASN A 90 -22.40 -25.23 -24.82
N GLN A 91 -23.12 -25.63 -23.76
CA GLN A 91 -24.57 -25.66 -23.72
C GLN A 91 -25.14 -24.31 -23.25
N PRO A 92 -26.34 -23.90 -23.74
CA PRO A 92 -27.06 -22.76 -23.19
C PRO A 92 -27.28 -22.87 -21.69
N GLN A 93 -27.25 -21.75 -20.96
CA GLN A 93 -27.38 -21.73 -19.51
C GLN A 93 -28.60 -22.51 -19.00
N GLU A 94 -29.76 -22.38 -19.64
CA GLU A 94 -30.98 -23.11 -19.24
C GLU A 94 -30.78 -24.63 -19.28
N ASN A 95 -30.10 -25.16 -20.30
CA ASN A 95 -29.79 -26.58 -20.41
C ASN A 95 -28.81 -27.01 -19.32
N VAL A 96 -27.83 -26.15 -18.98
CA VAL A 96 -26.90 -26.42 -17.88
C VAL A 96 -27.65 -26.46 -16.55
N ILE A 97 -28.55 -25.51 -16.31
CA ILE A 97 -29.38 -25.47 -15.10
C ILE A 97 -30.24 -26.75 -14.99
N GLN A 98 -30.93 -27.13 -16.07
CA GLN A 98 -31.75 -28.35 -16.09
C GLN A 98 -30.90 -29.61 -15.83
N GLY A 99 -29.76 -29.74 -16.50
CA GLY A 99 -28.82 -30.85 -16.27
C GLY A 99 -28.33 -30.90 -14.82
N PHE A 100 -28.04 -29.74 -14.23
CA PHE A 100 -27.62 -29.63 -12.83
C PHE A 100 -28.76 -29.98 -11.85
N GLN A 101 -29.99 -29.55 -12.13
CA GLN A 101 -31.18 -29.92 -11.34
C GLN A 101 -31.40 -31.43 -11.35
N GLN A 102 -31.30 -32.07 -12.52
CA GLN A 102 -31.40 -33.52 -12.68
C GLN A 102 -30.26 -34.24 -11.95
N PHE A 103 -29.02 -33.76 -12.10
CA PHE A 103 -27.85 -34.32 -11.40
C PHE A 103 -28.01 -34.28 -9.88
N LEU A 104 -28.62 -33.21 -9.36
CA LEU A 104 -28.88 -33.00 -7.93
C LEU A 104 -30.21 -33.61 -7.44
N GLN A 105 -31.00 -34.21 -8.33
CA GLN A 105 -32.34 -34.75 -8.04
C GLN A 105 -33.27 -33.70 -7.40
N LEU A 106 -33.19 -32.45 -7.88
CA LEU A 106 -34.05 -31.35 -7.44
C LEU A 106 -35.36 -31.34 -8.24
N ASP A 107 -36.43 -30.85 -7.60
CA ASP A 107 -37.75 -30.74 -8.21
C ASP A 107 -37.77 -29.56 -9.21
N GLU A 108 -38.15 -29.82 -10.46
CA GLU A 108 -38.10 -28.83 -11.55
C GLU A 108 -39.11 -27.68 -11.34
N GLU A 109 -40.20 -27.91 -10.62
CA GLU A 109 -41.28 -26.92 -10.43
C GLU A 109 -40.97 -25.86 -9.35
N SER A 110 -39.95 -26.08 -8.53
CA SER A 110 -39.61 -25.18 -7.43
C SER A 110 -38.79 -23.97 -7.91
N SER A 111 -39.46 -22.82 -8.07
CA SER A 111 -38.81 -21.55 -8.44
C SER A 111 -37.69 -21.10 -7.46
N ALA A 112 -37.78 -21.50 -6.19
CA ALA A 112 -36.75 -21.24 -5.18
C ALA A 112 -35.47 -22.07 -5.44
N ASP A 113 -35.64 -23.31 -5.88
CA ASP A 113 -34.53 -24.19 -6.20
C ASP A 113 -33.83 -23.74 -7.49
N HIS A 114 -34.59 -23.30 -8.50
CA HIS A 114 -34.03 -22.75 -9.73
C HIS A 114 -33.07 -21.58 -9.45
N ASN A 115 -33.51 -20.58 -8.68
CA ASN A 115 -32.65 -19.42 -8.34
C ASN A 115 -31.39 -19.83 -7.56
N SER A 116 -31.50 -20.83 -6.68
CA SER A 116 -30.37 -21.31 -5.89
C SER A 116 -29.34 -22.02 -6.78
N VAL A 117 -29.81 -22.87 -7.70
CA VAL A 117 -28.96 -23.55 -8.69
C VAL A 117 -28.26 -22.55 -9.60
N THR A 118 -28.97 -21.54 -10.10
CA THR A 118 -28.38 -20.48 -10.94
C THR A 118 -27.23 -19.75 -10.21
N ARG A 119 -27.41 -19.41 -8.93
CA ARG A 119 -26.35 -18.76 -8.13
C ARG A 119 -25.18 -19.69 -7.84
N ILE A 120 -25.45 -20.97 -7.55
CA ILE A 120 -24.42 -22.00 -7.39
C ILE A 120 -23.58 -22.12 -8.67
N LEU A 121 -24.23 -22.16 -9.83
CA LEU A 121 -23.56 -22.22 -11.13
C LEU A 121 -22.72 -20.98 -11.40
N GLY A 122 -23.21 -19.78 -11.08
CA GLY A 122 -22.43 -18.54 -11.21
C GLY A 122 -21.15 -18.55 -10.36
N VAL A 123 -21.26 -18.97 -9.10
CA VAL A 123 -20.10 -19.09 -8.19
C VAL A 123 -19.14 -20.20 -8.65
N LEU A 124 -19.66 -21.34 -9.09
CA LEU A 124 -18.85 -22.46 -9.57
C LEU A 124 -18.11 -22.11 -10.87
N ALA A 125 -18.78 -21.44 -11.80
CA ALA A 125 -18.16 -20.93 -13.02
C ALA A 125 -17.07 -19.89 -12.67
N SER A 126 -17.36 -19.01 -11.71
CA SER A 126 -16.40 -18.01 -11.25
C SER A 126 -15.16 -18.64 -10.61
N LEU A 127 -15.36 -19.71 -9.83
CA LEU A 127 -14.30 -20.52 -9.26
C LEU A 127 -13.46 -21.17 -10.38
N CYS A 128 -14.10 -21.89 -11.32
CA CYS A 128 -13.39 -22.58 -12.39
C CYS A 128 -12.54 -21.64 -13.26
N LEU A 129 -13.03 -20.44 -13.53
CA LEU A 129 -12.42 -19.50 -14.48
C LEU A 129 -11.64 -18.36 -13.81
N THR A 130 -11.62 -18.30 -12.48
CA THR A 130 -11.04 -17.17 -11.72
C THR A 130 -11.51 -15.81 -12.24
N THR A 131 -12.80 -15.73 -12.60
CA THR A 131 -13.41 -14.58 -13.27
C THR A 131 -14.79 -14.38 -12.71
N THR A 132 -15.21 -13.16 -12.36
CA THR A 132 -16.56 -12.96 -11.82
C THR A 132 -17.62 -13.16 -12.91
N ILE A 133 -18.44 -14.19 -12.74
CA ILE A 133 -19.55 -14.53 -13.62
C ILE A 133 -20.84 -14.25 -12.88
N ALA A 134 -21.61 -13.29 -13.40
CA ALA A 134 -22.92 -12.96 -12.89
C ALA A 134 -24.01 -13.59 -13.74
N THR A 135 -25.01 -14.09 -13.06
CA THR A 135 -26.30 -14.42 -13.66
C THR A 135 -27.23 -13.21 -13.57
N ASP A 136 -28.32 -13.15 -14.33
CA ASP A 136 -29.15 -11.94 -14.56
C ASP A 136 -29.46 -11.09 -13.31
N ARG A 137 -29.57 -11.69 -12.12
CA ARG A 137 -29.91 -11.00 -10.87
C ARG A 137 -28.72 -10.42 -10.10
N ASP A 138 -27.52 -10.94 -10.29
CA ASP A 138 -26.34 -10.54 -9.50
C ASP A 138 -25.58 -9.36 -10.16
N ALA A 139 -25.86 -9.06 -11.43
CA ALA A 139 -25.12 -8.08 -12.21
C ALA A 139 -25.30 -6.61 -11.78
N GLU A 140 -26.34 -6.30 -10.99
CA GLU A 140 -26.63 -4.91 -10.58
C GLU A 140 -25.81 -4.43 -9.37
N LYS A 141 -25.19 -5.35 -8.63
CA LYS A 141 -24.52 -5.01 -7.36
C LYS A 141 -22.99 -4.93 -7.44
N ALA A 142 -22.40 -5.39 -8.52
CA ALA A 142 -20.96 -5.36 -8.68
C ALA A 142 -20.51 -3.93 -9.05
N ASP A 143 -19.46 -3.43 -8.40
CA ASP A 143 -18.82 -2.15 -8.76
C ASP A 143 -18.24 -2.16 -10.19
N HIS A 144 -18.14 -3.35 -10.80
CA HIS A 144 -17.54 -3.57 -12.11
C HIS A 144 -18.43 -4.50 -12.92
N ALA A 145 -18.36 -4.39 -14.25
CA ALA A 145 -19.20 -5.16 -15.16
C ALA A 145 -18.76 -6.64 -15.17
N PRO A 146 -19.48 -7.56 -14.48
CA PRO A 146 -19.13 -8.97 -14.50
C PRO A 146 -19.45 -9.58 -15.87
N VAL A 147 -18.92 -10.77 -16.15
CA VAL A 147 -19.35 -11.54 -17.33
C VAL A 147 -20.80 -11.94 -17.12
N ARG A 148 -21.70 -11.45 -17.97
CA ARG A 148 -23.12 -11.79 -17.90
C ARG A 148 -23.37 -13.10 -18.64
N TRP A 149 -23.78 -14.12 -17.89
CA TRP A 149 -24.20 -15.39 -18.45
C TRP A 149 -25.72 -15.42 -18.53
N GLU A 150 -26.24 -15.11 -19.72
CA GLU A 150 -27.68 -15.05 -20.00
C GLU A 150 -28.25 -16.45 -20.32
N LYS A 151 -29.57 -16.59 -20.17
CA LYS A 151 -30.29 -17.87 -20.30
C LYS A 151 -30.04 -18.63 -21.61
N ASN A 152 -30.01 -17.89 -22.71
CA ASN A 152 -29.98 -18.44 -24.07
C ASN A 152 -28.56 -18.57 -24.65
N ILE A 153 -27.53 -18.23 -23.89
CA ILE A 153 -26.14 -18.27 -24.35
C ILE A 153 -25.35 -19.31 -23.57
N SER A 154 -24.39 -19.94 -24.26
CA SER A 154 -23.43 -20.80 -23.59
C SER A 154 -22.44 -19.96 -22.79
N LEU A 155 -21.81 -20.55 -21.78
CA LEU A 155 -20.81 -19.84 -20.98
C LEU A 155 -19.60 -19.45 -21.86
N GLN A 156 -19.23 -20.30 -22.82
CA GLN A 156 -18.20 -19.98 -23.81
C GLN A 156 -18.57 -18.73 -24.62
N ALA A 157 -19.79 -18.67 -25.17
CA ALA A 157 -20.24 -17.52 -25.95
C ALA A 157 -20.34 -16.23 -25.10
N ALA A 158 -20.73 -16.34 -23.83
CA ALA A 158 -20.75 -15.22 -22.89
C ALA A 158 -19.34 -14.66 -22.64
N ILE A 159 -18.35 -15.55 -22.47
CA ILE A 159 -16.95 -15.20 -22.31
C ILE A 159 -16.43 -14.54 -23.59
N ASP A 160 -16.63 -15.18 -24.75
CA ASP A 160 -16.14 -14.68 -26.04
C ASP A 160 -16.73 -13.29 -26.35
N SER A 161 -18.04 -13.10 -26.17
CA SER A 161 -18.70 -11.81 -26.35
C SER A 161 -18.17 -10.73 -25.39
N TYR A 162 -17.93 -11.10 -24.13
CA TYR A 162 -17.35 -10.18 -23.16
C TYR A 162 -15.90 -9.79 -23.54
N MET A 163 -15.11 -10.74 -24.04
CA MET A 163 -13.74 -10.50 -24.48
C MET A 163 -13.71 -9.61 -25.73
N GLU A 164 -14.52 -9.92 -26.76
CA GLU A 164 -14.60 -9.15 -28.02
C GLU A 164 -15.06 -7.71 -27.80
N ARG A 165 -16.02 -7.47 -26.90
CA ARG A 165 -16.51 -6.13 -26.58
C ARG A 165 -15.38 -5.21 -26.08
N LYS A 166 -14.40 -5.77 -25.37
CA LYS A 166 -13.28 -5.01 -24.83
C LYS A 166 -12.28 -4.64 -25.94
N ASP A 167 -12.11 -5.51 -26.93
CA ASP A 167 -11.19 -5.33 -28.04
C ASP A 167 -11.71 -4.35 -29.12
N ALA A 168 -13.04 -4.26 -29.29
CA ALA A 168 -13.67 -3.46 -30.34
C ALA A 168 -13.53 -1.93 -30.17
N THR A 169 -13.03 -1.45 -29.03
CA THR A 169 -12.85 -0.01 -28.86
C THR A 169 -11.52 0.41 -29.48
N GLU A 170 -11.55 0.86 -30.74
CA GLU A 170 -10.42 1.50 -31.40
C GLU A 170 -9.87 2.61 -30.48
N TRP A 171 -8.67 2.39 -29.95
CA TRP A 171 -7.97 3.37 -29.14
C TRP A 171 -6.70 3.76 -29.88
N SER A 172 -6.47 5.06 -30.02
CA SER A 172 -5.27 5.57 -30.68
C SER A 172 -4.07 5.33 -29.77
N VAL A 173 -3.17 4.46 -30.22
CA VAL A 173 -1.91 4.17 -29.53
C VAL A 173 -1.05 5.43 -29.49
N SER A 174 -0.76 5.97 -28.29
CA SER A 174 0.07 7.17 -28.18
C SER A 174 1.55 6.86 -28.41
N LYS A 175 1.98 5.65 -28.04
CA LYS A 175 3.33 5.11 -28.25
C LYS A 175 3.28 3.65 -28.64
N SER A 176 4.04 3.24 -29.65
CA SER A 176 4.13 1.82 -29.99
C SER A 176 4.97 1.03 -28.99
N ALA A 177 5.96 1.64 -28.32
CA ALA A 177 6.88 0.91 -27.46
C ALA A 177 6.63 1.15 -25.96
N ILE A 178 6.57 0.06 -25.20
CA ILE A 178 6.51 0.03 -23.74
C ILE A 178 7.88 0.39 -23.17
N ASP A 179 7.94 1.47 -22.38
CA ASP A 179 9.14 1.91 -21.68
C ASP A 179 9.59 0.85 -20.65
N GLN A 180 10.89 0.57 -20.58
CA GLN A 180 11.46 -0.40 -19.64
C GLN A 180 11.25 0.01 -18.17
N ARG A 181 11.02 1.30 -17.93
CA ARG A 181 10.72 1.86 -16.61
C ARG A 181 9.30 1.51 -16.16
N LEU A 182 8.44 0.98 -17.02
CA LEU A 182 7.10 0.54 -16.65
C LEU A 182 7.19 -0.77 -15.84
N THR A 183 7.40 -0.63 -14.54
CA THR A 183 7.36 -1.75 -13.59
C THR A 183 6.45 -1.39 -12.42
N LEU A 184 5.81 -2.39 -11.82
CA LEU A 184 4.86 -2.11 -10.73
C LEU A 184 5.55 -1.48 -9.52
N HIS A 185 6.79 -1.91 -9.23
CA HIS A 185 7.60 -1.29 -8.20
C HIS A 185 7.81 0.21 -8.45
N ASN A 186 8.11 0.59 -9.70
CA ASN A 186 8.31 2.00 -10.07
C ASN A 186 7.00 2.79 -9.93
N LEU A 187 5.87 2.25 -10.39
CA LEU A 187 4.55 2.89 -10.26
C LEU A 187 4.21 3.17 -8.79
N VAL A 188 4.40 2.19 -7.91
CA VAL A 188 4.15 2.37 -6.46
C VAL A 188 5.13 3.37 -5.86
N ALA A 189 6.43 3.17 -6.08
CA ALA A 189 7.47 3.92 -5.37
C ALA A 189 7.61 5.38 -5.85
N ASN A 190 7.29 5.66 -7.11
CA ASN A 190 7.53 6.96 -7.73
C ASN A 190 6.27 7.64 -8.27
N TYR A 191 5.13 6.95 -8.39
CA TYR A 191 3.86 7.53 -8.88
C TYR A 191 2.70 7.37 -7.90
N GLY A 192 2.99 6.84 -6.70
CA GLY A 192 2.03 6.75 -5.60
C GLY A 192 0.83 5.86 -5.90
N PHE A 193 0.98 4.87 -6.78
CA PHE A 193 -0.04 3.86 -6.98
C PHE A 193 -0.10 2.91 -5.78
N GLU A 194 -1.31 2.49 -5.45
CA GLU A 194 -1.57 1.34 -4.60
C GLU A 194 -1.87 0.12 -5.47
N VAL A 195 -1.51 -1.06 -4.98
CA VAL A 195 -1.73 -2.31 -5.69
C VAL A 195 -2.84 -3.06 -5.00
N ASP A 196 -3.92 -3.26 -5.73
CA ASP A 196 -5.01 -4.15 -5.35
C ASP A 196 -4.79 -5.51 -6.01
N TRP A 197 -4.66 -6.56 -5.22
CA TRP A 197 -4.47 -7.91 -5.77
C TRP A 197 -5.84 -8.54 -5.97
N THR A 198 -6.19 -8.80 -7.22
CA THR A 198 -7.49 -9.34 -7.57
C THR A 198 -7.37 -10.80 -8.02
N SER A 199 -8.35 -11.60 -7.60
CA SER A 199 -8.55 -12.95 -8.12
C SER A 199 -9.36 -12.95 -9.43
N ASP A 200 -9.94 -11.82 -9.83
CA ASP A 200 -10.73 -11.69 -11.06
C ASP A 200 -9.82 -11.36 -12.25
N PHE A 201 -9.76 -12.28 -13.19
CA PHE A 201 -8.99 -12.15 -14.43
C PHE A 201 -9.38 -10.90 -15.25
N ASN A 202 -10.66 -10.52 -15.24
CA ASN A 202 -11.14 -9.39 -16.02
C ASN A 202 -10.66 -8.03 -15.49
N GLU A 203 -10.39 -7.98 -14.19
CA GLU A 203 -9.95 -6.79 -13.46
C GLU A 203 -8.45 -6.54 -13.55
N HIS A 204 -7.72 -7.42 -14.25
CA HIS A 204 -6.31 -7.21 -14.48
C HIS A 204 -6.06 -5.85 -15.15
N LEU A 205 -5.11 -5.09 -14.62
CA LEU A 205 -4.73 -3.76 -15.05
C LEU A 205 -5.85 -2.72 -15.00
N ARG A 206 -6.92 -2.94 -14.21
CA ARG A 206 -7.87 -1.86 -13.97
C ARG A 206 -7.20 -0.74 -13.19
N ILE A 207 -7.39 0.49 -13.65
CA ILE A 207 -6.87 1.71 -13.03
C ILE A 207 -8.04 2.52 -12.50
N ASP A 208 -8.05 2.77 -11.19
CA ASP A 208 -8.85 3.84 -10.61
C ASP A 208 -7.96 5.08 -10.49
N GLU A 209 -8.15 6.05 -11.40
CA GLU A 209 -7.36 7.28 -11.42
C GLU A 209 -7.58 8.15 -10.16
N SER A 210 -8.76 8.06 -9.55
CA SER A 210 -9.15 8.90 -8.42
C SER A 210 -8.43 8.49 -7.14
N THR A 211 -8.34 7.18 -6.91
CA THR A 211 -7.67 6.59 -5.75
C THR A 211 -6.23 6.14 -6.04
N LYS A 212 -5.82 6.17 -7.33
CA LYS A 212 -4.56 5.60 -7.83
C LYS A 212 -4.38 4.13 -7.46
N VAL A 213 -5.47 3.36 -7.49
CA VAL A 213 -5.42 1.91 -7.26
C VAL A 213 -5.28 1.20 -8.60
N LEU A 214 -4.28 0.31 -8.69
CA LEU A 214 -4.05 -0.56 -9.84
C LEU A 214 -4.33 -2.00 -9.45
N SER A 215 -5.37 -2.60 -10.07
CA SER A 215 -5.75 -3.99 -9.83
C SER A 215 -4.89 -4.95 -10.64
N ILE A 216 -4.26 -5.92 -9.98
CA ILE A 216 -3.34 -6.90 -10.59
C ILE A 216 -3.85 -8.31 -10.31
N TYR A 217 -4.01 -9.09 -11.37
CA TYR A 217 -4.41 -10.49 -11.25
C TYR A 217 -3.31 -11.32 -10.60
N GLU A 218 -3.68 -12.06 -9.55
CA GLU A 218 -2.69 -12.69 -8.66
C GLU A 218 -2.32 -14.13 -9.03
N HIS A 219 -3.16 -14.84 -9.78
CA HIS A 219 -3.04 -16.29 -9.97
C HIS A 219 -2.18 -16.67 -11.18
N LYS A 220 -0.92 -16.23 -11.23
CA LYS A 220 0.02 -16.54 -12.32
C LYS A 220 0.20 -18.04 -12.56
N VAL A 221 0.12 -18.85 -11.50
CA VAL A 221 0.18 -20.32 -11.57
C VAL A 221 -0.97 -20.92 -12.38
N TRP A 222 -2.18 -20.36 -12.21
CA TRP A 222 -3.38 -20.79 -12.91
C TRP A 222 -3.26 -20.54 -14.42
N LEU A 223 -2.78 -19.35 -14.82
CA LEU A 223 -2.51 -19.01 -16.23
C LEU A 223 -1.49 -19.96 -16.85
N TYR A 224 -0.37 -20.19 -16.16
CA TYR A 224 0.69 -21.04 -16.66
C TYR A 224 0.22 -22.48 -16.92
N ALA A 225 -0.61 -23.03 -16.04
CA ALA A 225 -1.16 -24.37 -16.20
C ALA A 225 -2.14 -24.47 -17.36
N HIS A 226 -3.08 -23.51 -17.48
CA HIS A 226 -4.10 -23.54 -18.54
C HIS A 226 -3.58 -23.14 -19.93
N LEU A 227 -2.37 -22.58 -20.02
CA LEU A 227 -1.71 -22.31 -21.30
C LEU A 227 -0.98 -23.52 -21.90
N ARG A 228 -0.96 -24.67 -21.21
CA ARG A 228 -0.32 -25.87 -21.74
C ARG A 228 -1.09 -26.46 -22.93
N PRO A 229 -0.40 -27.16 -23.84
CA PRO A 229 -1.07 -27.94 -24.87
C PRO A 229 -2.01 -28.96 -24.20
N ASN A 230 -3.19 -29.19 -24.76
CA ASN A 230 -4.22 -30.15 -24.30
C ASN A 230 -5.04 -29.74 -23.07
N THR A 231 -4.86 -28.55 -22.50
CA THR A 231 -5.80 -28.05 -21.49
C THR A 231 -6.96 -27.35 -22.18
N GLU A 232 -8.18 -27.87 -21.98
CA GLU A 232 -9.41 -27.21 -22.40
C GLU A 232 -9.75 -26.14 -21.35
N CYS A 233 -9.46 -24.88 -21.69
CA CYS A 233 -9.87 -23.72 -20.89
C CYS A 233 -10.86 -22.88 -21.72
N PRO A 234 -11.99 -22.49 -21.13
CA PRO A 234 -12.98 -21.65 -21.78
C PRO A 234 -12.51 -20.22 -22.05
N LEU A 235 -11.55 -19.73 -21.25
CA LEU A 235 -10.97 -18.42 -21.48
C LEU A 235 -10.15 -18.46 -22.78
N PRO A 236 -10.27 -17.45 -23.66
CA PRO A 236 -9.46 -17.35 -24.85
C PRO A 236 -7.98 -17.42 -24.52
N ARG A 237 -7.26 -18.34 -25.18
CA ARG A 237 -5.82 -18.52 -25.00
C ARG A 237 -5.06 -17.22 -25.19
N THR A 238 -5.42 -16.43 -26.21
CA THR A 238 -4.81 -15.12 -26.50
C THR A 238 -4.89 -14.17 -25.30
N ALA A 239 -6.03 -14.10 -24.61
CA ALA A 239 -6.20 -13.28 -23.42
C ALA A 239 -5.35 -13.79 -22.25
N MET A 240 -5.28 -15.11 -22.02
CA MET A 240 -4.43 -15.65 -20.95
C MET A 240 -2.95 -15.40 -21.21
N GLU A 241 -2.52 -15.52 -22.48
CA GLU A 241 -1.17 -15.23 -22.92
C GLU A 241 -0.81 -13.76 -22.71
N GLU A 242 -1.70 -12.85 -23.11
CA GLU A 242 -1.53 -11.42 -22.95
C GLU A 242 -1.50 -11.02 -21.46
N CYS A 243 -2.33 -11.62 -20.60
CA CYS A 243 -2.27 -11.39 -19.15
C CYS A 243 -0.92 -11.83 -18.58
N LEU A 244 -0.43 -12.99 -19.00
CA LEU A 244 0.87 -13.48 -18.56
C LEU A 244 2.02 -12.58 -19.04
N ASP A 245 1.94 -12.07 -20.26
CA ASP A 245 2.94 -11.18 -20.84
C ASP A 245 2.93 -9.80 -20.16
N THR A 246 1.76 -9.24 -19.85
CA THR A 246 1.63 -7.99 -19.07
C THR A 246 2.14 -8.15 -17.64
N LEU A 247 1.90 -9.29 -16.98
CA LEU A 247 2.53 -9.61 -15.69
C LEU A 247 4.06 -9.67 -15.82
N ASN A 248 4.61 -10.24 -16.89
CA ASN A 248 6.06 -10.27 -17.12
C ASN A 248 6.65 -8.88 -17.41
N VAL A 249 5.88 -7.98 -18.04
CA VAL A 249 6.25 -6.56 -18.24
C VAL A 249 6.29 -5.82 -16.89
N LEU A 250 5.27 -5.98 -16.06
CA LEU A 250 5.17 -5.30 -14.77
C LEU A 250 6.13 -5.84 -13.70
N PHE A 251 6.44 -7.14 -13.78
CA PHE A 251 7.30 -7.85 -12.85
C PHE A 251 8.45 -8.56 -13.59
N PRO A 252 9.39 -7.79 -14.18
CA PRO A 252 10.54 -8.38 -14.84
C PRO A 252 11.36 -9.22 -13.86
N HIS A 253 11.51 -10.50 -14.17
CA HIS A 253 12.23 -11.48 -13.34
C HIS A 253 13.69 -11.08 -13.04
N HIS A 254 14.33 -10.38 -13.97
CA HIS A 254 15.75 -9.99 -13.86
C HIS A 254 15.98 -8.74 -12.99
N GLU A 255 14.91 -8.05 -12.57
CA GLU A 255 15.05 -6.84 -11.76
C GLU A 255 14.92 -7.18 -10.26
N PRO A 256 15.93 -6.86 -9.44
CA PRO A 256 15.90 -7.18 -8.00
C PRO A 256 14.90 -6.32 -7.21
N SER A 257 14.55 -5.13 -7.74
CA SER A 257 13.62 -4.20 -7.10
C SER A 257 12.20 -4.79 -7.04
N THR A 258 11.73 -5.39 -8.14
CA THR A 258 10.45 -6.09 -8.25
C THR A 258 10.45 -7.39 -7.46
N ALA A 259 11.56 -8.12 -7.43
CA ALA A 259 11.70 -9.31 -6.59
C ALA A 259 11.51 -8.96 -5.09
N THR A 260 12.16 -7.90 -4.63
CA THR A 260 12.04 -7.40 -3.25
C THR A 260 10.64 -6.89 -2.97
N PHE A 261 10.04 -6.17 -3.92
CA PHE A 261 8.66 -5.68 -3.82
C PHE A 261 7.66 -6.84 -3.66
N LEU A 262 7.73 -7.85 -4.52
CA LEU A 262 6.86 -9.03 -4.44
C LEU A 262 7.05 -9.78 -3.12
N LYS A 263 8.29 -9.97 -2.69
CA LYS A 263 8.60 -10.61 -1.39
C LYS A 263 7.99 -9.83 -0.22
N SER A 264 8.06 -8.50 -0.24
CA SER A 264 7.45 -7.65 0.80
C SER A 264 5.92 -7.76 0.86
N ARG A 265 5.29 -8.20 -0.24
CA ARG A 265 3.84 -8.42 -0.36
C ARG A 265 3.44 -9.88 -0.24
N GLY A 266 4.37 -10.79 0.09
CA GLY A 266 4.10 -12.23 0.19
C GLY A 266 3.70 -12.87 -1.15
N ARG A 267 4.19 -12.32 -2.27
CA ARG A 267 3.90 -12.81 -3.63
C ARG A 267 5.14 -13.45 -4.24
N SER A 268 4.95 -14.52 -4.98
CA SER A 268 6.02 -15.40 -5.47
C SER A 268 6.05 -15.54 -7.00
N PHE A 269 5.70 -14.47 -7.74
CA PHE A 269 5.62 -14.50 -9.21
C PHE A 269 6.93 -14.85 -9.91
N HIS A 270 8.06 -14.44 -9.32
CA HIS A 270 9.38 -14.67 -9.88
C HIS A 270 9.78 -16.16 -9.86
N LEU A 271 9.17 -16.99 -9.00
CA LEU A 271 9.45 -18.43 -8.97
C LEU A 271 9.03 -19.14 -10.27
N LEU A 272 8.05 -18.60 -11.01
CA LEU A 272 7.66 -19.10 -12.33
C LEU A 272 8.54 -18.54 -13.47
N GLY A 273 9.47 -17.62 -13.16
CA GLY A 273 10.22 -16.86 -14.15
C GLY A 273 9.29 -16.15 -15.14
N SER A 274 9.66 -16.19 -16.43
CA SER A 274 8.81 -15.68 -17.52
C SER A 274 7.86 -16.74 -18.08
N CYS A 275 7.72 -17.90 -17.42
CA CYS A 275 6.93 -19.02 -17.91
C CYS A 275 7.33 -19.51 -19.32
N GLY A 276 8.60 -19.32 -19.71
CA GLY A 276 9.10 -19.67 -21.05
C GLY A 276 8.67 -18.71 -22.17
N ARG A 277 7.94 -17.63 -21.83
CA ARG A 277 7.52 -16.60 -22.80
C ARG A 277 8.47 -15.42 -22.76
N LYS A 278 8.63 -14.78 -23.92
CA LYS A 278 9.26 -13.46 -24.03
C LYS A 278 8.14 -12.44 -24.17
N SER A 279 7.99 -11.56 -23.18
CA SER A 279 7.03 -10.47 -23.26
C SER A 279 7.42 -9.51 -24.38
N SER A 280 6.49 -9.21 -25.29
CA SER A 280 6.71 -8.14 -26.26
C SER A 280 6.76 -6.78 -25.55
N ARG A 281 7.48 -5.83 -26.12
CA ARG A 281 7.42 -4.42 -25.68
C ARG A 281 6.70 -3.55 -26.68
N ASP A 282 6.00 -4.13 -27.65
CA ASP A 282 5.08 -3.38 -28.52
C ASP A 282 3.69 -3.38 -27.90
N LEU A 283 3.08 -2.19 -27.70
CA LEU A 283 1.72 -2.06 -27.17
C LEU A 283 0.67 -2.71 -28.08
N ARG A 284 0.97 -2.86 -29.38
CA ARG A 284 0.04 -3.47 -30.36
C ARG A 284 -0.13 -4.96 -30.16
N ASP A 285 0.79 -5.61 -29.45
CA ASP A 285 0.70 -7.04 -29.11
C ASP A 285 -0.24 -7.29 -27.92
N TYR A 286 -0.81 -6.23 -27.34
CA TYR A 286 -1.71 -6.27 -26.19
C TYR A 286 -3.10 -5.73 -26.57
N PRO A 287 -3.92 -6.48 -27.32
CA PRO A 287 -5.23 -5.99 -27.77
C PRO A 287 -6.15 -5.61 -26.60
N ARG A 288 -6.13 -6.39 -25.51
CA ARG A 288 -7.11 -6.27 -24.43
C ARG A 288 -6.71 -5.27 -23.34
N TRP A 289 -5.45 -5.32 -22.93
CA TRP A 289 -4.91 -4.47 -21.86
C TRP A 289 -3.98 -3.39 -22.37
N GLY A 290 -3.73 -3.31 -23.67
CA GLY A 290 -2.90 -2.27 -24.28
C GLY A 290 -3.36 -0.86 -23.96
N ARG A 291 -4.69 -0.61 -23.93
CA ARG A 291 -5.23 0.69 -23.51
C ARG A 291 -4.83 1.05 -22.07
N ASN A 292 -4.95 0.10 -21.16
CA ASN A 292 -4.62 0.32 -19.75
C ASN A 292 -3.11 0.48 -19.57
N LEU A 293 -2.31 -0.26 -20.34
CA LEU A 293 -0.86 -0.07 -20.39
C LEU A 293 -0.48 1.31 -20.95
N ASP A 294 -1.13 1.80 -22.00
CA ASP A 294 -0.93 3.16 -22.54
C ASP A 294 -1.26 4.22 -21.50
N GLN A 295 -2.35 4.04 -20.75
CA GLN A 295 -2.71 4.92 -19.64
C GLN A 295 -1.61 4.93 -18.56
N LEU A 296 -1.07 3.77 -18.18
CA LEU A 296 0.07 3.70 -17.25
C LEU A 296 1.34 4.35 -17.81
N LEU A 297 1.58 4.23 -19.12
CA LEU A 297 2.70 4.89 -19.79
C LEU A 297 2.55 6.41 -19.79
N ARG A 298 1.34 6.94 -19.98
CA ARG A 298 1.06 8.37 -19.84
C ARG A 298 1.33 8.86 -18.41
N VAL A 299 0.96 8.06 -17.40
CA VAL A 299 1.29 8.39 -16.02
C VAL A 299 2.80 8.36 -15.78
N LEU A 300 3.51 7.41 -16.38
CA LEU A 300 4.98 7.31 -16.33
C LEU A 300 5.68 8.52 -16.97
N GLU A 301 5.10 9.12 -18.02
CA GLU A 301 5.57 10.35 -18.65
C GLU A 301 5.34 11.59 -17.78
N GLY A 302 4.31 11.56 -16.94
CA GLY A 302 4.05 12.59 -15.96
C GLY A 302 5.20 12.74 -14.95
N PRO A 303 5.24 13.87 -14.21
CA PRO A 303 6.18 14.02 -13.12
C PRO A 303 5.92 12.92 -12.08
N PRO A 304 6.97 12.25 -11.54
CA PRO A 304 6.80 11.27 -10.47
C PRO A 304 6.09 11.95 -9.30
N SER A 305 5.16 11.31 -8.59
CA SER A 305 4.46 11.89 -7.44
C SER A 305 4.96 11.32 -6.11
N GLY A 306 4.99 12.16 -5.06
CA GLY A 306 5.31 11.77 -3.68
C GLY A 306 6.50 12.52 -3.07
N ILE A 307 6.94 12.11 -1.87
CA ILE A 307 8.07 12.72 -1.14
C ILE A 307 9.37 12.72 -1.98
N ARG A 308 9.49 11.76 -2.90
CA ARG A 308 10.60 11.70 -3.86
C ARG A 308 10.60 12.83 -4.90
N GLN A 309 9.52 13.61 -5.05
CA GLN A 309 9.54 14.89 -5.78
C GLN A 309 10.39 15.94 -5.06
N LEU A 310 10.41 15.91 -3.73
CA LEU A 310 11.18 16.84 -2.93
C LEU A 310 12.67 16.54 -2.98
N LEU A 311 13.06 15.33 -3.40
CA LEU A 311 14.45 15.00 -3.68
C LEU A 311 14.76 15.34 -5.14
N PRO A 312 15.66 16.30 -5.41
CA PRO A 312 16.11 16.57 -6.76
C PRO A 312 16.73 15.29 -7.34
N LYS A 313 16.10 14.71 -8.36
CA LYS A 313 16.73 13.60 -9.08
C LYS A 313 17.98 14.14 -9.77
N PRO A 314 19.14 13.49 -9.66
CA PRO A 314 20.30 13.84 -10.46
C PRO A 314 19.99 13.45 -11.91
N LYS A 315 19.32 14.32 -12.66
CA LYS A 315 19.27 14.21 -14.12
C LYS A 315 20.65 14.63 -14.65
N GLU A 316 21.14 13.83 -15.58
CA GLU A 316 22.39 13.98 -16.32
C GLU A 316 22.79 15.46 -16.49
N GLY A 317 23.83 15.87 -15.75
CA GLY A 317 24.53 17.15 -15.97
C GLY A 317 24.17 18.33 -15.05
N LYS A 318 23.14 18.27 -14.20
CA LYS A 318 22.79 19.41 -13.31
C LYS A 318 23.04 19.13 -11.82
N LEU A 319 24.30 18.83 -11.48
CA LEU A 319 24.74 18.77 -10.08
C LEU A 319 24.54 20.10 -9.34
N LEU A 320 24.57 21.22 -10.07
CA LEU A 320 24.34 22.57 -9.54
C LEU A 320 22.96 22.71 -8.88
N ASP A 321 21.91 22.11 -9.45
CA ASP A 321 20.55 22.23 -8.90
C ASP A 321 20.43 21.43 -7.58
N LEU A 322 21.09 20.28 -7.50
CA LEU A 322 21.15 19.47 -6.27
C LEU A 322 21.96 20.21 -5.17
N VAL A 323 23.10 20.79 -5.52
CA VAL A 323 23.93 21.57 -4.60
C VAL A 323 23.16 22.80 -4.08
N ASN A 324 22.46 23.53 -4.96
CA ASN A 324 21.65 24.68 -4.57
C ASN A 324 20.53 24.30 -3.60
N PHE A 325 19.86 23.15 -3.82
CA PHE A 325 18.85 22.64 -2.89
C PHE A 325 19.44 22.36 -1.51
N TRP A 326 20.58 21.66 -1.44
CA TRP A 326 21.23 21.36 -0.15
C TRP A 326 21.77 22.61 0.54
N ILE A 327 22.28 23.60 -0.20
CA ILE A 327 22.67 24.90 0.35
C ILE A 327 21.46 25.60 0.95
N ALA A 328 20.35 25.69 0.23
CA ALA A 328 19.12 26.31 0.73
C ALA A 328 18.59 25.61 2.00
N LEU A 329 18.60 24.27 2.02
CA LEU A 329 18.20 23.48 3.17
C LEU A 329 19.13 23.71 4.37
N SER A 330 20.44 23.78 4.14
CA SER A 330 21.44 24.05 5.18
C SER A 330 21.28 25.46 5.76
N VAL A 331 21.03 26.47 4.92
CA VAL A 331 20.76 27.84 5.35
C VAL A 331 19.48 27.90 6.19
N ALA A 332 18.41 27.24 5.75
CA ALA A 332 17.16 27.16 6.51
C ALA A 332 17.38 26.50 7.88
N PHE A 333 18.13 25.40 7.93
CA PHE A 333 18.47 24.69 9.16
C PHE A 333 19.32 25.55 10.12
N LEU A 334 20.38 26.19 9.61
CA LEU A 334 21.23 27.13 10.38
C LEU A 334 20.43 28.32 10.90
N THR A 335 19.49 28.84 10.11
CA THR A 335 18.61 29.93 10.54
C THR A 335 17.70 29.49 11.67
N GLY A 336 17.12 28.28 11.57
CA GLY A 336 16.31 27.70 12.65
C GLY A 336 17.11 27.51 13.94
N ILE A 337 18.33 26.99 13.85
CA ILE A 337 19.24 26.85 15.00
C ILE A 337 19.60 28.21 15.60
N SER A 338 19.95 29.19 14.76
CA SER A 338 20.29 30.55 15.19
C SER A 338 19.11 31.21 15.92
N PHE A 339 17.90 31.02 15.42
CA PHE A 339 16.68 31.51 16.08
C PHE A 339 16.50 30.90 17.47
N ILE A 340 16.74 29.59 17.63
CA ILE A 340 16.67 28.91 18.93
C ILE A 340 17.75 29.44 19.88
N PHE A 341 18.99 29.60 19.42
CA PHE A 341 20.07 30.18 20.23
C PHE A 341 19.78 31.63 20.63
N GLY A 342 19.17 32.42 19.73
CA GLY A 342 18.72 33.77 20.03
C GLY A 342 17.69 33.79 21.16
N LEU A 343 16.70 32.89 21.12
CA LEU A 343 15.72 32.74 22.20
C LEU A 343 16.36 32.33 23.52
N MET A 344 17.29 31.37 23.48
CA MET A 344 18.03 30.95 24.68
C MET A 344 18.85 32.09 25.27
N ALA A 345 19.54 32.88 24.44
CA ALA A 345 20.31 34.03 24.88
C ALA A 345 19.42 35.10 25.55
N VAL A 346 18.21 35.35 25.03
CA VAL A 346 17.24 36.27 25.66
C VAL A 346 16.79 35.74 27.03
N ILE A 347 16.51 34.44 27.15
CA ILE A 347 16.16 33.82 28.43
C ILE A 347 17.30 33.93 29.43
N PHE A 348 18.54 33.63 29.01
CA PHE A 348 19.72 33.78 29.86
C PHE A 348 19.97 35.22 30.28
N ALA A 349 19.78 36.19 29.37
CA ALA A 349 19.89 37.61 29.68
C ALA A 349 18.88 38.03 30.75
N LYS A 350 17.63 37.53 30.67
CA LYS A 350 16.62 37.76 31.70
C LYS A 350 17.03 37.15 33.05
N MET A 351 17.45 35.89 33.07
CA MET A 351 17.90 35.24 34.31
C MET A 351 19.08 35.97 34.94
N SER A 352 20.06 36.39 34.14
CA SER A 352 21.22 37.17 34.60
C SER A 352 20.80 38.53 35.15
N TYR A 353 19.81 39.19 34.52
CA TYR A 353 19.24 40.43 35.00
C TYR A 353 18.56 40.25 36.37
N ASP A 354 17.71 39.23 36.51
CA ASP A 354 17.00 38.95 37.77
C ASP A 354 17.99 38.65 38.92
N VAL A 355 19.04 37.86 38.66
CA VAL A 355 20.12 37.58 39.62
C VAL A 355 20.91 38.85 39.97
N SER A 356 21.16 39.72 38.99
CA SER A 356 21.87 40.98 39.21
C SER A 356 21.06 41.93 40.10
N VAL A 357 19.74 41.99 39.91
CA VAL A 357 18.85 42.80 40.76
C VAL A 357 18.85 42.29 42.21
N GLU A 358 18.78 40.97 42.41
CA GLU A 358 18.81 40.39 43.76
C GLU A 358 20.18 40.58 44.44
N SER A 359 21.29 40.47 43.70
CA SER A 359 22.62 40.73 44.25
C SER A 359 22.81 42.19 44.68
N LEU A 360 22.23 43.15 43.96
CA LEU A 360 22.20 44.56 44.36
C LEU A 360 21.41 44.76 45.66
N ARG A 361 20.30 44.03 45.84
CA ARG A 361 19.50 44.08 47.07
C ARG A 361 20.28 43.53 48.26
N LEU A 362 20.93 42.37 48.12
CA LEU A 362 21.75 41.78 49.18
C LEU A 362 22.95 42.66 49.53
N THR A 363 23.62 43.23 48.53
CA THR A 363 24.75 44.16 48.74
C THR A 363 24.30 45.40 49.51
N ARG A 364 23.09 45.92 49.22
CA ARG A 364 22.49 47.02 49.97
C ARG A 364 22.27 46.67 51.45
N GLU A 365 21.75 45.48 51.74
CA GLU A 365 21.53 45.02 53.12
C GLU A 365 22.86 44.81 53.88
N GLN A 366 23.86 44.20 53.24
CA GLN A 366 25.20 44.06 53.81
C GLN A 366 25.87 45.42 54.08
N TYR A 367 25.69 46.39 53.18
CA TYR A 367 26.17 47.74 53.37
C TYR A 367 25.51 48.41 54.59
N LEU A 368 24.20 48.24 54.78
CA LEU A 368 23.49 48.78 55.94
C LEU A 368 23.94 48.12 57.25
N LEU A 369 24.16 46.80 57.25
CA LEU A 369 24.67 46.07 58.42
C LEU A 369 26.10 46.49 58.79
N SER A 370 26.99 46.66 57.80
CA SER A 370 28.36 47.11 58.05
C SER A 370 28.39 48.55 58.57
N LEU A 371 27.52 49.43 58.07
CA LEU A 371 27.33 50.78 58.59
C LEU A 371 26.85 50.75 60.05
N ALA A 372 25.85 49.91 60.36
CA ALA A 372 25.33 49.75 61.72
C ALA A 372 26.40 49.22 62.70
N GLN A 373 27.20 48.25 62.27
CA GLN A 373 28.32 47.71 63.05
C GLN A 373 29.40 48.77 63.30
N ALA A 374 29.79 49.53 62.28
CA ALA A 374 30.73 50.63 62.42
C ALA A 374 30.23 51.72 63.40
N CYS A 375 28.93 52.02 63.38
CA CYS A 375 28.31 52.99 64.29
C CYS A 375 28.10 52.47 65.74
N SER A 376 28.28 51.17 65.98
CA SER A 376 28.17 50.58 67.32
C SER A 376 29.44 50.71 68.16
N GLY A 377 30.56 51.12 67.55
CA GLY A 377 31.83 51.34 68.24
C GLY A 377 31.76 52.45 69.30
N ARG A 378 32.40 52.22 70.45
CA ARG A 378 32.33 53.09 71.64
C ARG A 378 32.99 54.46 71.50
N GLU A 379 33.76 54.69 70.43
CA GLU A 379 34.55 55.92 70.21
C GLU A 379 34.07 56.76 69.01
N VAL A 380 32.82 56.57 68.57
CA VAL A 380 32.27 57.33 67.44
C VAL A 380 31.64 58.64 67.92
N PRO A 381 32.05 59.82 67.39
CA PRO A 381 31.46 61.11 67.75
C PRO A 381 29.94 61.15 67.51
N ASP A 382 29.19 61.73 68.45
CA ASP A 382 27.71 61.77 68.42
C ASP A 382 27.12 62.37 67.13
N ALA A 383 27.84 63.28 66.47
CA ALA A 383 27.44 63.86 65.19
C ALA A 383 27.34 62.79 64.08
N VAL A 384 28.31 61.86 64.03
CA VAL A 384 28.34 60.75 63.07
C VAL A 384 27.22 59.75 63.35
N ARG A 385 26.94 59.51 64.64
CA ARG A 385 25.87 58.61 65.08
C ARG A 385 24.48 59.12 64.70
N ARG A 386 24.21 60.41 64.86
CA ARG A 386 22.94 61.03 64.43
C ARG A 386 22.77 60.99 62.92
N PHE A 387 23.85 61.27 62.19
CA PHE A 387 23.84 61.24 60.73
C PHE A 387 23.56 59.82 60.19
N ALA A 388 24.20 58.80 60.76
CA ALA A 388 23.95 57.40 60.40
C ALA A 388 22.51 56.95 60.70
N MET A 389 21.93 57.32 61.85
CA MET A 389 20.53 56.99 62.17
C MET A 389 19.54 57.69 61.24
N GLN A 390 19.81 58.94 60.86
CA GLN A 390 18.95 59.69 59.94
C GLN A 390 19.00 59.12 58.51
N LEU A 391 20.14 58.54 58.12
CA LEU A 391 20.32 57.78 56.88
C LEU A 391 19.52 56.47 56.86
N VAL A 392 19.51 55.73 57.98
CA VAL A 392 18.77 54.46 58.10
C VAL A 392 17.26 54.68 58.17
N SER A 393 16.80 55.77 58.78
CA SER A 393 15.37 56.12 58.89
C SER A 393 14.78 56.70 57.61
N SER A 394 15.59 57.21 56.69
CA SER A 394 15.10 57.79 55.44
C SER A 394 14.93 56.70 54.39
N HIS A 395 13.69 56.25 54.19
CA HIS A 395 13.34 55.33 53.11
C HIS A 395 13.62 55.94 51.71
N ASP A 396 13.88 57.24 51.63
CA ASP A 396 14.13 57.98 50.39
C ASP A 396 15.57 58.50 50.33
N MET A 397 16.44 57.71 49.70
CA MET A 397 17.85 58.02 49.48
C MET A 397 18.06 59.32 48.69
N LYS A 398 17.08 59.75 47.86
CA LYS A 398 17.14 61.05 47.17
C LYS A 398 17.04 62.23 48.13
N LYS A 399 16.28 62.09 49.21
CA LYS A 399 16.14 63.13 50.24
C LYS A 399 17.42 63.27 51.06
N THR A 400 18.08 62.14 51.33
CA THR A 400 19.36 62.07 52.03
C THR A 400 20.51 62.70 51.22
N ILE A 401 20.59 62.41 49.91
CA ILE A 401 21.60 63.02 49.03
C ILE A 401 21.43 64.55 49.00
N ARG A 402 20.19 65.05 48.86
CA ARG A 402 19.91 66.51 48.92
C ARG A 402 20.27 67.12 50.27
N MET A 403 20.12 66.38 51.37
CA MET A 403 20.50 66.86 52.70
C MET A 403 22.02 66.96 52.84
N PHE A 404 22.77 66.03 52.24
CA PHE A 404 24.23 66.06 52.22
C PHE A 404 24.79 67.25 51.42
N ASP A 405 24.21 67.52 50.24
CA ASP A 405 24.58 68.70 49.46
C ASP A 405 24.29 70.00 50.22
N ARG A 406 23.24 70.02 51.07
CA ARG A 406 22.89 71.17 51.91
C ARG A 406 23.86 71.37 53.07
N ILE A 407 24.24 70.31 53.78
CA ILE A 407 25.23 70.39 54.87
C ILE A 407 26.60 70.81 54.32
N ARG A 408 26.98 70.31 53.14
CA ARG A 408 28.24 70.68 52.48
C ARG A 408 28.27 72.14 52.01
N THR A 409 27.12 72.71 51.68
CA THR A 409 27.01 74.14 51.34
C THR A 409 27.07 75.01 52.59
N GLU A 410 26.39 74.64 53.67
CA GLU A 410 26.46 75.35 54.96
C GLU A 410 27.86 75.33 55.60
N GLU A 411 28.60 74.23 55.48
CA GLU A 411 29.98 74.16 56.00
C GLU A 411 30.96 75.04 55.20
N LYS A 412 30.70 75.24 53.90
CA LYS A 412 31.46 76.18 53.07
C LYS A 412 31.15 77.64 53.44
N GLU A 413 29.90 77.96 53.74
CA GLU A 413 29.50 79.32 54.14
C GLU A 413 30.06 79.71 55.52
N ASN A 414 30.06 78.79 56.49
CA ASN A 414 30.64 79.05 57.82
C ASN A 414 32.17 79.24 57.78
N LYS A 415 32.89 78.56 56.88
CA LYS A 415 34.33 78.77 56.69
C LYS A 415 34.66 80.12 56.04
N VAL A 416 33.73 80.71 55.31
CA VAL A 416 33.87 82.05 54.70
C VAL A 416 33.59 83.17 55.71
N GLN A 417 32.81 82.91 56.77
CA GLN A 417 32.56 83.90 57.84
C GLN A 417 33.60 83.90 58.98
N GLN A 418 34.48 82.89 59.04
CA GLN A 418 35.59 82.82 60.01
C GLN A 418 36.95 83.30 59.46
N GLN A 419 36.99 83.71 58.19
CA GLN A 419 38.06 84.53 57.61
C GLN A 419 37.61 85.99 57.57
#